data_AF-A0A7K4AR91-F1
#
_entry.id   AF-A0A7K4AR91-F1
#
_cell.length_a   1.000
_cell.length_b   1.000
_cell.length_c   1.000
_cell.angle_alpha   90.00
_cell.angle_beta   90.00
_cell.angle_gamma   90.00
#
_symmetry.space_group_name_H-M   'P 1'
#
loop_
_entity.id
_entity.type
_entity.pdbx_description
1 polymer ?
#
loop_
_entity_poly.entity_id
_entity_poly.type
_entity_poly.pdbx_seq_one_letter_code
_entity_poly.pdbx_strand_id
1 'polypeptide(L)' 'MEDEHRWWSRYELEINIGLFILCILMLLIGLLGANELLTGGGFLGAIFFCTYSIYAYVRRSR' A
#
# COMPACT_ATOMS: atom_id res chain seq x y z
N MET A 1 8.60 -19.92 -22.23
CA MET A 1 8.74 -19.68 -20.78
C MET A 1 7.88 -18.48 -20.45
N GLU A 2 7.25 -18.43 -19.27
CA GLU A 2 6.46 -17.31 -18.69
C GLU A 2 4.93 -17.47 -18.54
N ASP A 3 4.42 -18.70 -18.38
CA ASP A 3 3.06 -18.93 -17.86
C ASP A 3 3.05 -19.43 -16.40
N GLU A 4 4.04 -19.05 -15.57
CA GLU A 4 4.26 -19.66 -14.25
C GLU A 4 4.05 -18.74 -13.01
N HIS A 5 3.67 -17.47 -13.16
CA HIS A 5 3.62 -16.54 -12.00
C HIS A 5 2.36 -15.66 -11.87
N ARG A 6 1.17 -16.15 -12.27
CA ARG A 6 -0.06 -15.32 -12.25
C ARG A 6 -0.82 -15.24 -10.92
N TRP A 7 -0.47 -16.06 -9.93
CA TRP A 7 -1.04 -15.96 -8.57
C TRP A 7 -0.67 -14.65 -7.89
N TRP A 8 0.60 -14.24 -8.00
CA TRP A 8 1.12 -13.01 -7.41
C TRP A 8 0.37 -11.76 -7.91
N SER A 9 0.06 -11.68 -9.20
CA SER A 9 -0.69 -10.55 -9.77
C SER A 9 -2.12 -10.42 -9.22
N ARG A 10 -2.74 -11.52 -8.76
CA ARG A 10 -4.05 -11.45 -8.11
C ARG A 10 -3.97 -10.89 -6.69
N TYR A 11 -2.97 -11.33 -5.92
CA TYR A 11 -2.74 -10.95 -4.53
C TYR A 11 -1.98 -9.63 -4.37
N GLU A 12 -1.29 -9.16 -5.39
CA GLU A 12 -0.52 -7.90 -5.38
C GLU A 12 -1.38 -6.72 -4.93
N LEU A 13 -2.62 -6.64 -5.41
CA LEU A 13 -3.55 -5.57 -5.06
C LEU A 13 -4.05 -5.70 -3.61
N GLU A 14 -4.32 -6.93 -3.15
CA GLU A 14 -4.69 -7.20 -1.75
C GLU A 14 -3.55 -6.88 -0.78
N ILE A 15 -2.32 -7.24 -1.15
CA ILE A 15 -1.11 -6.93 -0.37
C ILE A 15 -0.90 -5.42 -0.29
N ASN A 16 -1.03 -4.70 -1.42
CA ASN A 16 -0.89 -3.25 -1.43
C ASN A 16 -1.99 -2.56 -0.61
N ILE A 17 -3.23 -3.04 -0.65
CA ILE A 17 -4.31 -2.53 0.22
C ILE A 17 -4.01 -2.83 1.69
N GLY A 18 -3.53 -4.03 2.02
CA GLY A 18 -3.13 -4.39 3.38
C GLY A 18 -2.01 -3.49 3.92
N LEU A 19 -0.99 -3.23 3.10
CA LEU A 19 0.11 -2.32 3.43
C LEU A 19 -0.35 -0.86 3.51
N PHE A 20 -1.30 -0.45 2.68
CA PHE A 20 -1.92 0.87 2.78
C PHE A 20 -2.64 1.06 4.12
N ILE A 21 -3.41 0.07 4.56
CA ILE A 21 -4.07 0.09 5.87
C ILE A 21 -3.03 0.16 6.99
N LEU A 22 -1.94 -0.62 6.90
CA LEU A 22 -0.84 -0.57 7.86
C LEU A 22 -0.21 0.84 7.92
N CYS A 23 0.02 1.49 6.78
CA CYS A 23 0.54 2.85 6.75
C CYS A 23 -0.42 3.87 7.38
N ILE A 24 -1.74 3.72 7.18
CA ILE A 24 -2.74 4.54 7.88
C ILE A 24 -2.67 4.32 9.40
N LEU A 25 -2.55 3.06 9.86
CA LEU A 25 -2.40 2.77 11.28
C LEU A 25 -1.14 3.40 11.86
N MET A 26 0.00 3.30 11.17
CA MET A 26 1.23 3.97 11.58
C MET A 26 1.07 5.49 11.63
N LEU A 27 0.38 6.08 10.65
CA LEU A 27 0.10 7.52 10.66
C LEU A 27 -0.75 7.94 11.85
N LEU A 28 -1.80 7.19 12.17
CA LEU A 28 -2.67 7.45 13.33
C LEU A 28 -1.92 7.27 14.65
N ILE A 29 -1.13 6.21 14.79
CA ILE A 29 -0.30 5.97 15.97
C ILE A 29 0.75 7.07 16.13
N GLY A 30 1.39 7.49 15.04
CA GLY A 30 2.35 8.60 15.03
C GLY A 30 1.72 9.91 15.48
N LEU A 31 0.52 10.22 14.98
CA LEU A 31 -0.25 11.40 15.39
C LEU A 31 -0.61 11.36 16.87
N LEU A 32 -1.13 10.23 17.36
CA LEU A 32 -1.51 10.06 18.76
C LEU A 32 -0.30 10.12 19.71
N GLY A 33 0.86 9.63 19.27
CA GLY A 33 2.11 9.64 20.03
C GLY A 33 2.96 10.89 19.84
N ALA A 34 2.51 11.88 19.06
CA ALA A 34 3.28 13.05 18.65
C ALA A 34 4.68 12.70 18.09
N ASN A 35 4.78 11.60 17.34
CA ASN A 35 6.02 11.09 16.77
C ASN A 35 6.10 11.41 15.28
N GLU A 36 6.84 12.47 14.96
CA GLU A 36 7.00 13.00 13.60
C GLU A 36 7.58 11.99 12.60
N LEU A 37 8.50 11.12 13.04
CA LEU A 37 9.09 10.08 12.19
C LEU A 37 8.04 9.04 11.78
N LEU A 38 7.21 8.61 12.72
CA LEU A 38 6.16 7.63 12.47
C LEU A 38 5.05 8.22 11.60
N THR A 39 4.66 9.47 11.87
CA THR A 39 3.66 10.20 11.07
C THR A 39 4.14 10.42 9.64
N GLY A 40 5.39 10.88 9.46
CA GLY A 40 5.98 11.10 8.14
C GLY A 40 6.13 9.80 7.35
N GLY A 41 6.64 8.74 8.00
CA GLY A 41 6.76 7.42 7.39
C GLY A 41 5.41 6.82 6.99
N GLY A 42 4.42 6.89 7.88
CA GLY A 42 3.05 6.46 7.60
C GLY A 42 2.41 7.24 6.45
N PHE A 43 2.63 8.56 6.37
CA PHE A 43 2.10 9.42 5.31
C PHE A 43 2.68 9.07 3.94
N LEU A 44 4.01 9.00 3.84
CA LEU A 44 4.70 8.67 2.59
C LEU A 44 4.34 7.25 2.11
N GLY A 45 4.31 6.29 3.04
CA GLY A 45 3.87 4.93 2.74
C GLY A 45 2.42 4.88 2.26
N ALA A 46 1.52 5.60 2.92
CA ALA A 46 0.11 5.66 2.51
C ALA A 46 -0.04 6.21 1.09
N ILE A 47 0.66 7.29 0.72
CA ILE A 47 0.62 7.85 -0.64
C ILE A 47 1.16 6.83 -1.66
N PHE A 48 2.29 6.20 -1.37
CA PHE A 48 2.91 5.22 -2.25
C PHE A 48 1.97 4.03 -2.52
N PHE A 49 1.47 3.39 -1.46
CA PHE A 49 0.59 2.22 -1.59
C PHE A 49 -0.78 2.58 -2.17
N CYS A 50 -1.30 3.78 -1.92
CA CYS A 50 -2.51 4.26 -2.57
C CYS A 50 -2.32 4.39 -4.09
N THR A 51 -1.25 5.08 -4.50
CA THR A 51 -0.93 5.29 -5.92
C THR A 51 -0.72 3.96 -6.63
N TYR A 52 0.02 3.03 -6.01
CA TYR A 52 0.27 1.72 -6.56
C TYR A 52 -1.00 0.86 -6.64
N SER A 53 -1.87 0.92 -5.62
CA SER A 53 -3.17 0.23 -5.64
C SER A 53 -4.06 0.73 -6.77
N ILE A 54 -4.12 2.05 -6.99
CA ILE A 54 -4.87 2.67 -8.11
C ILE A 54 -4.27 2.23 -9.46
N TYR A 55 -2.94 2.27 -9.60
CA TYR A 55 -2.27 1.84 -10.82
C TYR A 55 -2.55 0.37 -11.13
N ALA A 56 -2.42 -0.51 -10.14
CA ALA A 56 -2.70 -1.93 -10.26
C ALA A 56 -4.18 -2.20 -10.61
N TYR A 57 -5.11 -1.42 -10.03
CA TYR A 57 -6.53 -1.50 -10.37
C TYR A 57 -6.81 -1.12 -11.82
N VAL A 58 -6.27 0.02 -12.28
CA VAL A 58 -6.42 0.49 -13.66
C VAL A 58 -5.79 -0.49 -14.66
N ARG A 59 -4.60 -1.02 -14.35
CA ARG A 59 -3.92 -2.04 -15.18
C ARG A 59 -4.74 -3.32 -15.30
N ARG A 60 -5.48 -3.70 -14.26
CA ARG A 60 -6.32 -4.91 -14.26
C ARG A 60 -7.65 -4.72 -15.01
N SER A 61 -8.07 -3.47 -15.20
CA SER A 61 -9.30 -3.10 -15.91
C SER A 61 -9.08 -2.79 -17.40
N ARG A 62 -7.82 -2.76 -17.88
CA ARG A 62 -7.43 -2.73 -19.29
C ARG A 62 -7.03 -4.12 -19.75
#